data_AF-A0A1I2TRC1-F1
#
_entry.id   AF-A0A1I2TRC1-F1
#
_cell.length_a   1.000
_cell.length_b   1.000
_cell.length_c   1.000
_cell.angle_alpha   90.00
_cell.angle_beta   90.00
_cell.angle_gamma   90.00
#
_symmetry.space_group_name_H-M   'P 1'
#
loop_
_entity.id
_entity.type
_entity.pdbx_description
1 polymer ?
#
loop_
_entity_poly.entity_id
_entity_poly.type
_entity_poly.pdbx_seq_one_letter_code
_entity_poly.pdbx_strand_id
1 'polypeptide(L)'
;MNSQKHNKREEFYYKKSYLEHRLQKDVMVDGIAHIPCRVEGVDDIISKFSIKGCESLDGEFKDYLLEFIDCIPDEYPVVFEIHGPKFTDEEKNLIIETIDSDADYLLGKTESENRHHRKVFWWMAVGTIGSGILLALIRKIISDDIPIEFFYVLFWLFADAFVRYIFIENSDYQNEKIRAGRIASMKVEFVED
;
A
#
# COMPACT_ATOMS: atom_id res chain seq x y z
N MET A 1 -19.60 -18.07 -34.99
CA MET A 1 -19.58 -18.07 -33.50
C MET A 1 -18.21 -17.62 -33.03
N ASN A 2 -18.07 -16.39 -32.55
CA ASN A 2 -17.08 -16.02 -31.52
C ASN A 2 -17.34 -14.58 -31.04
N SER A 3 -18.35 -14.42 -30.18
CA SER A 3 -18.64 -13.17 -29.48
C SER A 3 -18.44 -13.39 -27.98
N GLN A 4 -17.20 -13.63 -27.57
CA GLN A 4 -16.80 -13.69 -26.16
C GLN A 4 -15.49 -12.93 -25.93
N LYS A 5 -15.34 -11.75 -26.53
CA LYS A 5 -14.62 -10.66 -25.84
C LYS A 5 -15.61 -10.04 -24.86
N HIS A 6 -16.03 -10.84 -23.87
CA HIS A 6 -16.86 -10.32 -22.79
C HIS A 6 -16.06 -9.25 -22.06
N ASN A 7 -16.79 -8.21 -21.74
CA ASN A 7 -16.34 -6.86 -21.56
C ASN A 7 -15.68 -6.71 -20.17
N LYS A 8 -14.42 -7.14 -20.03
CA LYS A 8 -13.64 -7.02 -18.78
C LYS A 8 -13.65 -5.58 -18.24
N ARG A 9 -13.79 -4.58 -19.11
CA ARG A 9 -13.96 -3.18 -18.73
C ARG A 9 -15.32 -2.93 -18.07
N GLU A 10 -16.43 -3.37 -18.66
CA GLU A 10 -17.75 -3.23 -18.03
C GLU A 10 -17.86 -4.00 -16.72
N GLU A 11 -17.27 -5.20 -16.59
CA GLU A 11 -17.21 -5.92 -15.31
C GLU A 11 -16.39 -5.16 -14.25
N PHE A 12 -15.29 -4.52 -14.65
CA PHE A 12 -14.49 -3.68 -13.75
C PHE A 12 -15.26 -2.44 -13.30
N TYR A 13 -15.94 -1.75 -14.23
CA TYR A 13 -16.81 -0.61 -13.90
C TYR A 13 -18.00 -1.03 -13.03
N TYR A 14 -18.58 -2.20 -13.28
CA TYR A 14 -19.68 -2.74 -12.49
C TYR A 14 -19.24 -3.12 -11.07
N LYS A 15 -18.06 -3.75 -10.92
CA LYS A 15 -17.46 -4.04 -9.61
C LYS A 15 -17.10 -2.77 -8.86
N LYS A 16 -16.50 -1.78 -9.53
CA LYS A 16 -16.17 -0.47 -8.95
C LYS A 16 -17.45 0.25 -8.48
N SER A 17 -18.47 0.29 -9.31
CA SER A 17 -19.78 0.89 -9.00
C SER A 17 -20.49 0.18 -7.85
N TYR A 18 -20.40 -1.15 -7.75
CA TYR A 18 -21.02 -1.91 -6.66
C TYR A 18 -20.29 -1.70 -5.32
N LEU A 19 -18.95 -1.65 -5.35
CA LEU A 19 -18.14 -1.28 -4.18
C LEU A 19 -18.45 0.14 -3.72
N GLU A 20 -18.39 1.12 -4.62
CA GLU A 20 -18.77 2.52 -4.34
C GLU A 20 -20.17 2.62 -3.77
N HIS A 21 -21.15 1.89 -4.31
CA HIS A 21 -22.51 1.89 -3.79
C HIS A 21 -22.61 1.28 -2.39
N ARG A 22 -21.85 0.22 -2.08
CA ARG A 22 -21.82 -0.36 -0.72
C ARG A 22 -21.11 0.55 0.27
N LEU A 23 -19.99 1.15 -0.11
CA LEU A 23 -19.32 2.18 0.69
C LEU A 23 -20.23 3.38 0.95
N GLN A 24 -20.91 3.89 -0.08
CA GLN A 24 -21.87 4.99 0.05
C GLN A 24 -23.05 4.66 0.94
N LYS A 25 -23.50 3.40 0.92
CA LYS A 25 -24.65 2.96 1.70
C LYS A 25 -24.30 2.63 3.15
N ASP A 26 -23.14 2.02 3.37
CA ASP A 26 -22.82 1.34 4.63
C ASP A 26 -21.81 2.13 5.49
N VAL A 27 -21.02 3.05 4.92
CA VAL A 27 -19.81 3.62 5.57
C VAL A 27 -19.64 5.14 5.32
N MET A 28 -20.13 5.69 4.20
CA MET A 28 -19.90 7.10 3.85
C MET A 28 -20.99 8.02 4.39
N VAL A 29 -20.60 9.02 5.16
CA VAL A 29 -21.46 10.12 5.62
C VAL A 29 -20.80 11.44 5.20
N ASP A 30 -21.52 12.28 4.45
CA ASP A 30 -21.06 13.59 3.97
C ASP A 30 -19.69 13.60 3.23
N GLY A 31 -19.33 12.50 2.57
CA GLY A 31 -18.06 12.36 1.85
C GLY A 31 -16.87 11.97 2.72
N ILE A 32 -17.11 11.58 3.97
CA ILE A 32 -16.14 11.00 4.90
C ILE A 32 -16.47 9.52 5.06
N ALA A 33 -15.45 8.66 5.04
CA ALA A 33 -15.62 7.23 5.29
C ALA A 33 -15.53 6.95 6.80
N HIS A 34 -16.65 6.62 7.43
CA HIS A 34 -16.75 6.25 8.84
C HIS A 34 -16.67 4.73 8.98
N ILE A 35 -15.56 4.21 9.50
CA ILE A 35 -15.35 2.77 9.71
C ILE A 35 -15.84 2.39 11.11
N PRO A 36 -16.96 1.65 11.24
CA PRO A 36 -17.48 1.27 12.54
C PRO A 36 -16.79 0.00 13.06
N CYS A 37 -16.06 0.12 14.16
CA CYS A 37 -15.45 -1.00 14.87
C CYS A 37 -16.16 -1.22 16.21
N ARG A 38 -16.68 -2.42 16.43
CA ARG A 38 -17.32 -2.79 17.71
C ARG A 38 -16.33 -3.56 18.56
N VAL A 39 -16.15 -3.11 19.79
CA VAL A 39 -15.20 -3.67 20.76
C VAL A 39 -15.88 -3.88 22.11
N GLU A 40 -15.55 -4.97 22.79
CA GLU A 40 -16.04 -5.28 24.13
C GLU A 40 -15.14 -4.67 25.21
N GLY A 41 -13.87 -4.42 24.89
CA GLY A 41 -12.93 -3.76 25.79
C GLY A 41 -11.63 -3.33 25.11
N VAL A 42 -10.71 -2.77 25.90
CA VAL A 42 -9.40 -2.30 25.42
C VAL A 42 -8.56 -3.46 24.88
N ASP A 43 -8.73 -4.66 25.44
CA ASP A 43 -8.03 -5.89 25.04
C ASP A 43 -8.34 -6.36 23.60
N ASP A 44 -9.42 -5.85 22.99
CA ASP A 44 -9.75 -6.14 21.60
C ASP A 44 -9.01 -5.22 20.62
N ILE A 45 -8.46 -4.11 21.12
CA ILE A 45 -7.74 -3.10 20.34
C ILE A 45 -6.24 -3.22 20.59
N ILE A 46 -5.86 -3.37 21.85
CA ILE A 46 -4.48 -3.43 22.31
C ILE A 46 -4.15 -4.88 22.61
N SER A 47 -3.00 -5.35 22.10
CA SER A 47 -2.58 -6.73 22.30
C SER A 47 -2.43 -7.05 23.78
N LYS A 48 -2.95 -8.20 24.21
CA LYS A 48 -2.78 -8.74 25.58
C LYS A 48 -1.32 -9.01 25.95
N PHE A 49 -0.44 -9.08 24.95
CA PHE A 49 1.00 -9.29 25.13
C PHE A 49 1.78 -7.97 25.22
N SER A 50 1.08 -6.83 25.16
CA SER A 50 1.66 -5.49 25.33
C SER A 50 2.31 -5.33 26.70
N ILE A 51 3.46 -4.65 26.72
CA ILE A 51 4.14 -4.27 27.96
C ILE A 51 3.91 -2.78 28.17
N LYS A 52 3.73 -2.35 29.42
CA LYS A 52 3.54 -0.93 29.73
C LYS A 52 4.68 -0.06 29.17
N GLY A 53 4.37 0.92 28.34
CA GLY A 53 5.30 1.78 27.61
C GLY A 53 5.85 1.19 26.31
N CYS A 54 5.34 0.04 25.88
CA CYS A 54 5.60 -0.61 24.59
C CYS A 54 4.34 -1.36 24.16
N GLU A 55 3.23 -0.61 24.08
CA GLU A 55 1.94 -1.10 23.65
C GLU A 55 1.88 -1.24 22.13
N SER A 56 1.18 -2.27 21.67
CA SER A 56 0.98 -2.53 20.25
C SER A 56 -0.48 -2.91 20.00
N LEU A 57 -0.99 -2.55 18.83
CA LEU A 57 -2.31 -2.99 18.40
C LEU A 57 -2.41 -4.52 18.39
N ASP A 58 -3.59 -5.03 18.69
CA ASP A 58 -3.91 -6.43 18.47
C ASP A 58 -3.83 -6.77 16.98
N GLY A 59 -3.40 -7.98 16.65
CA GLY A 59 -3.21 -8.43 15.27
C GLY A 59 -4.52 -8.46 14.49
N GLU A 60 -5.61 -8.93 15.10
CA GLU A 60 -6.92 -9.01 14.44
C GLU A 60 -7.48 -7.60 14.19
N PHE A 61 -7.32 -6.71 15.18
CA PHE A 61 -7.71 -5.31 15.04
C PHE A 61 -6.94 -4.60 13.93
N LYS A 62 -5.62 -4.82 13.86
CA LYS A 62 -4.75 -4.26 12.83
C LYS A 62 -5.14 -4.75 11.44
N ASP A 63 -5.37 -6.05 11.28
CA ASP A 63 -5.77 -6.64 10.00
C ASP A 63 -7.13 -6.10 9.55
N TYR A 64 -8.10 -5.97 10.47
CA TYR A 64 -9.39 -5.35 10.20
C TYR A 64 -9.24 -3.91 9.67
N LEU A 65 -8.44 -3.08 10.34
CA LEU A 65 -8.21 -1.69 9.95
C LEU A 65 -7.56 -1.60 8.56
N LEU A 66 -6.59 -2.47 8.29
CA LEU A 66 -5.90 -2.57 7.01
C LEU A 66 -6.84 -2.97 5.88
N GLU A 67 -7.67 -3.99 6.06
CA GLU A 67 -8.63 -4.46 5.05
C GLU A 67 -9.67 -3.40 4.69
N PHE A 68 -10.15 -2.64 5.68
CA PHE A 68 -11.13 -1.58 5.44
C PHE A 68 -10.55 -0.41 4.66
N ILE A 69 -9.33 0.02 4.99
CA ILE A 69 -8.67 1.13 4.29
C ILE A 69 -8.43 0.80 2.81
N ASP A 70 -8.12 -0.46 2.49
CA ASP A 70 -7.97 -0.92 1.09
C ASP A 70 -9.26 -0.86 0.29
N CYS A 71 -10.41 -0.94 0.96
CA CYS A 71 -11.71 -0.88 0.30
C CYS A 71 -12.15 0.57 0.02
N ILE A 72 -11.71 1.54 0.81
CA ILE A 72 -12.13 2.94 0.67
C ILE A 72 -11.27 3.62 -0.40
N PRO A 73 -11.85 4.30 -1.41
CA PRO A 73 -11.07 5.05 -2.39
C PRO A 73 -10.19 6.15 -1.77
N ASP A 74 -9.01 6.39 -2.35
CA ASP A 74 -7.97 7.29 -1.79
C ASP A 74 -8.38 8.76 -1.67
N GLU A 75 -9.43 9.16 -2.37
CA GLU A 75 -9.95 10.53 -2.39
C GLU A 75 -10.72 10.89 -1.12
N TYR A 76 -11.13 9.89 -0.33
CA TYR A 76 -11.99 10.09 0.83
C TYR A 76 -11.21 10.02 2.15
N PRO A 77 -11.38 11.02 3.03
CA PRO A 77 -10.82 10.97 4.38
C PRO A 77 -11.48 9.85 5.18
N VAL A 78 -10.73 9.30 6.14
CA VAL A 78 -11.16 8.15 6.95
C VAL A 78 -11.30 8.57 8.40
N VAL A 79 -12.45 8.25 8.99
CA VAL A 79 -12.73 8.34 10.42
C VAL A 79 -12.98 6.93 10.93
N PHE A 80 -12.34 6.56 12.02
CA PHE A 80 -12.51 5.27 12.67
C PHE A 80 -13.37 5.43 13.90
N GLU A 81 -14.55 4.82 13.88
CA GLU A 81 -15.52 4.90 14.96
C GLU A 81 -15.42 3.67 15.84
N ILE A 82 -14.96 3.86 17.07
CA ILE A 82 -14.88 2.80 18.07
C ILE A 82 -16.18 2.81 18.87
N HIS A 83 -17.02 1.82 18.61
CA HIS A 83 -18.23 1.52 19.35
C HIS A 83 -17.91 0.53 20.47
N GLY A 84 -18.10 0.94 21.72
CA GLY A 84 -17.74 0.10 22.84
C GLY A 84 -18.23 0.62 24.18
N PRO A 85 -17.79 -0.01 25.28
CA PRO A 85 -18.10 0.47 26.62
C PRO A 85 -17.54 1.88 26.82
N LYS A 86 -18.00 2.56 27.89
CA LYS A 86 -17.43 3.85 28.28
C LYS A 86 -15.98 3.71 28.70
N PHE A 87 -15.08 4.00 27.77
CA PHE A 87 -13.65 4.11 28.01
C PHE A 87 -13.36 5.35 28.86
N THR A 88 -12.45 5.19 29.81
CA THR A 88 -11.86 6.30 30.55
C THR A 88 -11.00 7.17 29.61
N ASP A 89 -10.76 8.42 29.98
CA ASP A 89 -9.89 9.31 29.18
C ASP A 89 -8.46 8.76 29.06
N GLU A 90 -7.98 8.04 30.08
CA GLU A 90 -6.69 7.35 30.06
C GLU A 90 -6.66 6.23 29.01
N GLU A 91 -7.72 5.40 28.94
CA GLU A 91 -7.84 4.33 27.94
C GLU A 91 -8.01 4.87 26.52
N LYS A 92 -8.79 5.95 26.33
CA LYS A 92 -8.94 6.60 25.03
C LYS A 92 -7.62 7.16 24.53
N ASN A 93 -6.88 7.84 25.40
CA ASN A 93 -5.56 8.38 25.05
C ASN A 93 -4.58 7.26 24.72
N LEU A 94 -4.59 6.16 25.49
CA LEU A 94 -3.76 4.99 25.22
C LEU A 94 -4.07 4.37 23.85
N ILE A 95 -5.35 4.21 23.51
CA ILE A 95 -5.79 3.69 22.22
C ILE A 95 -5.33 4.60 21.08
N ILE A 96 -5.58 5.91 21.18
CA ILE A 96 -5.16 6.88 20.16
C ILE A 96 -3.64 6.84 19.99
N GLU A 97 -2.87 6.92 21.08
CA GLU A 97 -1.41 6.92 21.04
C GLU A 97 -0.85 5.62 20.46
N THR A 98 -1.47 4.48 20.76
CA THR A 98 -1.06 3.18 20.19
C THR A 98 -1.36 3.11 18.70
N ILE A 99 -2.53 3.59 18.26
CA ILE A 99 -2.88 3.66 16.82
C ILE A 99 -1.91 4.58 16.08
N ASP A 100 -1.66 5.78 16.59
CA ASP A 100 -0.75 6.76 15.98
C ASP A 100 0.69 6.21 15.90
N SER A 101 1.17 5.58 16.98
CA SER A 101 2.51 4.97 17.04
C SER A 101 2.67 3.83 16.02
N ASP A 102 1.69 2.93 15.93
CA ASP A 102 1.69 1.83 14.96
C ASP A 102 1.62 2.37 13.52
N ALA A 103 0.85 3.44 13.28
CA ALA A 103 0.75 4.11 12.00
C ALA A 103 2.06 4.78 11.59
N ASP A 104 2.71 5.50 12.50
CA ASP A 104 4.02 6.13 12.29
C ASP A 104 5.11 5.09 12.02
N TYR A 105 5.06 3.96 12.74
CA TYR A 105 5.96 2.83 12.48
C TYR A 105 5.77 2.27 11.07
N LEU A 106 4.53 2.05 10.64
CA LEU A 106 4.21 1.57 9.29
C LEU A 106 4.70 2.56 8.24
N LEU A 107 4.43 3.86 8.42
CA LEU A 107 4.93 4.92 7.55
C LEU A 107 6.46 4.91 7.45
N GLY A 108 7.15 4.87 8.59
CA GLY A 108 8.62 4.86 8.63
C GLY A 108 9.21 3.63 7.95
N LYS A 109 8.58 2.46 8.13
CA LYS A 109 8.96 1.22 7.44
C LYS A 109 8.80 1.36 5.92
N THR A 110 7.63 1.80 5.45
CA THR A 110 7.35 2.00 4.02
C THR A 110 8.28 3.05 3.41
N GLU A 111 8.61 4.12 4.12
CA GLU A 111 9.59 5.12 3.66
C GLU A 111 11.00 4.53 3.52
N SER A 112 11.42 3.70 4.47
CA SER A 112 12.73 3.04 4.45
C SER A 112 12.83 2.07 3.26
N GLU A 113 11.80 1.26 3.06
CA GLU A 113 11.67 0.35 1.92
C GLU A 113 11.70 1.14 0.60
N ASN A 114 10.96 2.26 0.50
CA ASN A 114 10.99 3.13 -0.66
C ASN A 114 12.40 3.69 -0.97
N ARG A 115 13.16 4.10 0.06
CA ARG A 115 14.56 4.52 -0.15
C ARG A 115 15.42 3.39 -0.70
N HIS A 116 15.21 2.17 -0.23
CA HIS A 116 15.90 0.99 -0.75
C HIS A 116 15.51 0.76 -2.22
N HIS A 117 14.22 0.73 -2.53
CA HIS A 117 13.71 0.54 -3.90
C HIS A 117 14.22 1.59 -4.87
N ARG A 118 14.25 2.87 -4.48
CA ARG A 118 14.81 3.94 -5.31
C ARG A 118 16.29 3.74 -5.64
N LYS A 119 17.08 3.18 -4.72
CA LYS A 119 18.48 2.83 -5.01
C LYS A 119 18.56 1.68 -6.00
N VAL A 120 17.75 0.63 -5.84
CA VAL A 120 17.71 -0.50 -6.78
C VAL A 120 17.28 -0.02 -8.17
N PHE A 121 16.23 0.79 -8.27
CA PHE A 121 15.80 1.42 -9.53
C PHE A 121 16.93 2.17 -10.22
N TRP A 122 17.67 2.98 -9.46
CA TRP A 122 18.79 3.75 -10.00
C TRP A 122 19.88 2.84 -10.58
N TRP A 123 20.20 1.75 -9.90
CA TRP A 123 21.14 0.74 -10.42
C TRP A 123 20.62 0.04 -11.67
N MET A 124 19.33 -0.29 -11.74
CA MET A 124 18.73 -0.87 -12.96
C MET A 124 18.76 0.12 -14.13
N ALA A 125 18.44 1.38 -13.89
CA ALA A 125 18.49 2.43 -14.91
C ALA A 125 19.91 2.61 -15.44
N VAL A 126 20.90 2.70 -14.54
CA VAL A 126 22.33 2.80 -14.91
C VAL A 126 22.79 1.57 -15.67
N GLY A 127 22.40 0.35 -15.25
CA GLY A 127 22.71 -0.89 -15.95
C GLY A 127 22.11 -0.97 -17.35
N THR A 128 20.87 -0.53 -17.52
CA THR A 128 20.17 -0.50 -18.81
C THR A 128 20.78 0.52 -19.76
N ILE A 129 21.03 1.75 -19.28
CA ILE A 129 21.66 2.81 -20.08
C ILE A 129 23.11 2.42 -20.42
N GLY A 130 23.86 1.93 -19.45
CA GLY A 130 25.26 1.51 -19.62
C GLY A 130 25.40 0.37 -20.62
N SER A 131 24.56 -0.66 -20.52
CA SER A 131 24.55 -1.76 -21.49
C SER A 131 24.11 -1.31 -22.89
N GLY A 132 23.18 -0.35 -23.00
CA GLY A 132 22.79 0.23 -24.29
C GLY A 132 23.91 1.03 -24.96
N ILE A 133 24.63 1.85 -24.18
CA ILE A 133 25.82 2.59 -24.68
C ILE A 133 26.91 1.61 -25.09
N LEU A 134 27.17 0.58 -24.28
CA LEU A 134 28.16 -0.45 -24.57
C LEU A 134 27.82 -1.19 -25.88
N LEU A 135 26.57 -1.58 -26.08
CA LEU A 135 26.08 -2.22 -27.30
C LEU A 135 26.27 -1.31 -28.53
N ALA A 136 26.00 -0.01 -28.40
CA ALA A 136 26.18 0.96 -29.47
C ALA A 136 27.67 1.19 -29.82
N LEU A 137 28.56 1.20 -28.82
CA LEU A 137 29.99 1.35 -29.00
C LEU A 137 30.64 0.09 -29.60
N ILE A 138 30.26 -1.10 -29.15
CA ILE A 138 30.76 -2.37 -29.67
C ILE A 138 30.47 -2.50 -31.17
N ARG A 139 29.25 -2.14 -31.60
CA ARG A 139 28.88 -2.08 -33.02
C ARG A 139 29.78 -1.18 -33.87
N LYS A 140 30.45 -0.19 -33.26
CA LYS A 140 31.27 0.81 -33.96
C LYS A 140 32.77 0.54 -33.87
N ILE A 141 33.23 -0.14 -32.81
CA ILE A 141 34.66 -0.23 -32.45
C ILE A 141 35.24 -1.62 -32.68
N ILE A 142 34.44 -2.69 -32.60
CA ILE A 142 34.93 -4.06 -32.56
C ILE A 142 34.54 -4.80 -33.85
N SER A 143 35.56 -5.25 -34.59
CA SER A 143 35.43 -6.13 -35.76
C SER A 143 35.05 -7.56 -35.37
N ASP A 144 34.29 -8.22 -36.26
CA ASP A 144 33.77 -9.60 -36.44
C ASP A 144 34.05 -10.76 -35.44
N ASP A 145 34.97 -10.65 -34.48
CA ASP A 145 35.38 -11.76 -33.59
C ASP A 145 34.70 -11.78 -32.21
N ILE A 146 33.90 -10.76 -31.84
CA ILE A 146 33.16 -10.73 -30.57
C ILE A 146 31.68 -11.07 -30.80
N PRO A 147 31.10 -12.02 -30.03
CA PRO A 147 29.69 -12.37 -30.16
C PRO A 147 28.82 -11.23 -29.65
N ILE A 148 28.32 -10.40 -30.56
CA ILE A 148 27.44 -9.26 -30.28
C ILE A 148 26.14 -9.77 -29.61
N GLU A 149 25.74 -11.01 -29.90
CA GLU A 149 24.61 -11.71 -29.30
C GLU A 149 24.70 -11.73 -27.77
N PHE A 150 25.90 -11.88 -27.19
CA PHE A 150 26.08 -11.83 -25.74
C PHE A 150 25.66 -10.48 -25.15
N PHE A 151 26.02 -9.38 -25.82
CA PHE A 151 25.67 -8.03 -25.37
C PHE A 151 24.19 -7.71 -25.61
N TYR A 152 23.59 -8.28 -26.65
CA TYR A 152 22.13 -8.23 -26.85
C TYR A 152 21.38 -8.93 -25.73
N VAL A 153 21.81 -10.13 -25.33
CA VAL A 153 21.20 -10.87 -24.22
C VAL A 153 21.37 -10.11 -22.91
N LEU A 154 22.56 -9.55 -22.66
CA LEU A 154 22.83 -8.74 -21.48
C LEU A 154 21.94 -7.49 -21.43
N PHE A 155 21.86 -6.73 -22.53
CA PHE A 155 20.98 -5.56 -22.63
C PHE A 155 19.52 -5.94 -22.43
N TRP A 156 19.08 -7.04 -23.06
CA TRP A 156 17.71 -7.52 -22.92
C TRP A 156 17.38 -7.91 -21.48
N LEU A 157 18.31 -8.54 -20.75
CA LEU A 157 18.13 -8.90 -19.34
C LEU A 157 17.93 -7.65 -18.47
N PHE A 158 18.76 -6.61 -18.66
CA PHE A 158 18.59 -5.34 -17.94
C PHE A 158 17.29 -4.62 -18.32
N ALA A 159 16.95 -4.59 -19.62
CA ALA A 159 15.73 -3.98 -20.11
C ALA A 159 14.47 -4.69 -19.58
N ASP A 160 14.45 -6.03 -19.58
CA ASP A 160 13.34 -6.82 -19.04
C ASP A 160 13.16 -6.57 -17.53
N ALA A 161 14.25 -6.60 -16.76
CA ALA A 161 14.21 -6.28 -15.33
C ALA A 161 13.70 -4.86 -15.08
N PHE A 162 14.15 -3.89 -15.86
CA PHE A 162 13.73 -2.49 -15.74
C PHE A 162 12.26 -2.29 -16.08
N VAL A 163 11.75 -2.94 -17.13
CA VAL A 163 10.33 -2.88 -17.52
C VAL A 163 9.46 -3.51 -16.44
N ARG A 164 9.84 -4.69 -15.90
CA ARG A 164 9.10 -5.32 -14.79
C ARG A 164 9.02 -4.41 -13.58
N TYR A 165 10.14 -3.77 -13.22
CA TYR A 165 10.19 -2.83 -12.11
C TYR A 165 9.23 -1.64 -12.31
N ILE A 166 9.24 -1.01 -13.49
CA ILE A 166 8.39 0.15 -13.78
C ILE A 166 6.91 -0.18 -13.73
N PHE A 167 6.50 -1.33 -14.26
CA PHE A 167 5.08 -1.64 -14.44
C PHE A 167 4.45 -2.40 -13.27
N ILE A 168 5.23 -3.18 -12.51
CA ILE A 168 4.70 -4.03 -11.45
C ILE A 168 5.08 -3.43 -10.10
N GLU A 169 6.38 -3.28 -9.83
CA GLU A 169 6.83 -2.93 -8.48
C GLU A 169 6.50 -1.47 -8.13
N ASN A 170 6.60 -0.54 -9.08
CA ASN A 170 6.32 0.88 -8.80
C ASN A 170 4.85 1.17 -8.44
N SER A 171 3.88 0.44 -8.98
CA SER A 171 2.47 0.63 -8.61
C SER A 171 2.20 0.16 -7.18
N ASP A 172 2.77 -0.98 -6.81
CA ASP A 172 2.56 -1.57 -5.49
C ASP A 172 3.13 -0.66 -4.39
N TYR A 173 4.31 -0.05 -4.62
CA TYR A 173 4.89 0.91 -3.67
C TYR A 173 4.09 2.20 -3.49
N GLN A 174 3.50 2.73 -4.57
CA GLN A 174 2.67 3.93 -4.45
C GLN A 174 1.43 3.62 -3.62
N ASN A 175 0.82 2.46 -3.83
CA ASN A 175 -0.34 2.01 -3.07
C ASN A 175 0.00 1.81 -1.58
N GLU A 176 1.11 1.16 -1.25
CA GLU A 176 1.55 0.98 0.14
C GLU A 176 1.83 2.31 0.84
N LYS A 177 2.45 3.27 0.14
CA LYS A 177 2.70 4.61 0.70
C LYS A 177 1.39 5.36 0.96
N ILE A 178 0.45 5.32 0.02
CA ILE A 178 -0.87 5.95 0.17
C ILE A 178 -1.61 5.30 1.36
N ARG A 179 -1.60 3.97 1.44
CA ARG A 179 -2.21 3.21 2.54
C ARG A 179 -1.65 3.63 3.90
N ALA A 180 -0.34 3.61 4.07
CA ALA A 180 0.31 3.99 5.32
C ALA A 180 0.03 5.46 5.69
N GLY A 181 0.01 6.37 4.71
CA GLY A 181 -0.37 7.77 4.92
C GLY A 181 -1.81 7.92 5.39
N ARG A 182 -2.73 7.11 4.87
CA ARG A 182 -4.14 7.16 5.24
C ARG A 182 -4.38 6.70 6.66
N ILE A 183 -3.71 5.62 7.08
CA ILE A 183 -3.76 5.13 8.48
C ILE A 183 -3.29 6.23 9.43
N ALA A 184 -2.16 6.88 9.14
CA ALA A 184 -1.60 7.92 10.00
C ALA A 184 -2.40 9.22 10.02
N SER A 185 -3.14 9.52 8.94
CA SER A 185 -4.02 10.70 8.88
C SER A 185 -5.44 10.44 9.39
N MET A 186 -5.74 9.21 9.80
CA MET A 186 -7.06 8.78 10.20
C MET A 186 -7.45 9.44 11.53
N LYS A 187 -8.69 9.88 11.63
CA LYS A 187 -9.22 10.39 12.90
C LYS A 187 -9.91 9.26 13.66
N VAL A 188 -9.60 9.10 14.94
CA VAL A 188 -10.29 8.15 15.82
C VAL A 188 -11.39 8.86 16.60
N GLU A 189 -12.62 8.33 16.54
CA GLU A 189 -13.78 8.83 17.28
C GLU A 189 -14.37 7.70 18.14
N PHE A 190 -14.74 8.02 19.37
CA PHE A 190 -15.35 7.06 20.29
C PHE A 190 -16.85 7.31 20.36
N VAL A 191 -17.62 6.27 20.05
CA VAL A 191 -19.08 6.26 20.13
C VAL A 191 -19.46 5.38 21.32
N GLU A 192 -19.77 6.01 22.44
CA GLU A 192 -20.16 5.34 23.68
C GLU A 192 -21.64 4.97 23.66
N ASP A 193 -21.95 3.74 24.06
CA ASP A 193 -23.32 3.28 24.38
C ASP A 193 -23.77 3.65 25.81
#